data_AF-A0A388PB21-F1
#
_entry.id   AF-A0A388PB21-F1
#
_cell.length_a   1.000
_cell.length_b   1.000
_cell.length_c   1.000
_cell.angle_alpha   90.00
_cell.angle_beta   90.00
_cell.angle_gamma   90.00
#
_symmetry.space_group_name_H-M   'P 1'
#
loop_
_entity.id
_entity.type
_entity.pdbx_description
1 polymer ?
#
loop_
_entity_poly.entity_id
_entity_poly.type
_entity_poly.pdbx_seq_one_letter_code
_entity_poly.pdbx_strand_id
1 'polypeptide(L)'
;MRAAIDLVKACPNTKFVLDHISKPYIAKADMQPWADQITELASFENVVVKVSGLFTEADWKNWKKEDFWPYLEHITKSFTPNRMMFGSDWPVCLLAATYKQSIDLVEEFTSKFSESEKNAFWAGTANKAYSLNLI
;
A
#
# COMPACT_ATOMS: atom_id res chain seq x y z
N MET A 1 7.57 6.74 11.60
CA MET A 1 8.35 5.74 10.84
C MET A 1 9.87 5.95 10.91
N ARG A 2 10.42 6.79 11.80
CA ARG A 2 11.86 7.14 11.80
C ARG A 2 12.80 5.92 11.87
N ALA A 3 12.55 5.00 12.79
CA ALA A 3 13.37 3.78 12.93
C ALA A 3 13.37 2.90 11.66
N ALA A 4 12.25 2.83 10.93
CA ALA A 4 12.16 2.07 9.69
C ALA A 4 13.00 2.71 8.57
N ILE A 5 12.95 4.04 8.47
CA ILE A 5 13.78 4.80 7.52
C ILE A 5 15.27 4.60 7.82
N ASP A 6 15.67 4.71 9.09
CA ASP A 6 17.06 4.53 9.49
C ASP A 6 17.55 3.08 9.19
N LEU A 7 16.69 2.07 9.36
CA LEU A 7 16.97 0.69 8.98
C LEU A 7 17.15 0.51 7.47
N VAL A 8 16.21 1.02 6.66
CA VAL A 8 16.30 0.95 5.19
C VAL A 8 17.59 1.58 4.70
N LYS A 9 17.94 2.76 5.25
CA LYS A 9 19.17 3.47 4.93
C LYS A 9 20.43 2.69 5.30
N ALA A 10 20.41 1.95 6.42
CA ALA A 10 21.52 1.13 6.87
C ALA A 10 21.70 -0.17 6.06
N CYS A 11 20.68 -0.61 5.31
CA CYS A 11 20.67 -1.87 4.59
C CYS A 11 20.31 -1.71 3.10
N PRO A 12 21.10 -0.98 2.30
CA PRO A 12 20.74 -0.65 0.91
C PRO A 12 20.62 -1.86 -0.02
N ASN A 13 21.26 -2.98 0.33
CA ASN A 13 21.23 -4.22 -0.46
C ASN A 13 20.11 -5.19 -0.05
N THR A 14 19.29 -4.83 0.93
CA THR A 14 18.16 -5.63 1.40
C THR A 14 16.88 -5.12 0.74
N LYS A 15 16.06 -6.02 0.18
CA LYS A 15 14.71 -5.67 -0.27
C LYS A 15 13.78 -5.54 0.93
N PHE A 16 13.03 -4.45 1.00
CA PHE A 16 12.04 -4.20 2.04
C PHE A 16 10.62 -4.14 1.44
N VAL A 17 9.68 -4.72 2.18
CA VAL A 17 8.24 -4.59 1.88
C VAL A 17 7.60 -3.81 3.01
N LEU A 18 7.09 -2.62 2.69
CA LEU A 18 6.32 -1.80 3.62
C LEU A 18 4.89 -2.32 3.68
N ASP A 19 4.47 -2.82 4.83
CA ASP A 19 3.12 -3.35 5.02
C ASP A 19 2.08 -2.23 5.22
N HIS A 20 0.88 -2.48 4.72
CA HIS A 20 -0.34 -1.71 4.96
C HIS A 20 -0.21 -0.20 4.75
N ILE A 21 0.54 0.21 3.73
CA ILE A 21 0.91 1.61 3.47
C ILE A 21 1.40 2.36 4.75
N SER A 22 2.03 1.65 5.68
CA SER A 22 2.44 2.13 7.01
C SER A 22 1.32 2.67 7.91
N LYS A 23 0.09 2.14 7.78
CA LYS A 23 -1.03 2.39 8.70
C LYS A 23 -1.29 3.90 8.96
N PRO A 24 -1.67 4.68 7.93
CA PRO A 24 -2.10 6.06 8.14
C PRO A 24 -3.32 6.12 9.05
N TYR A 25 -3.50 7.21 9.79
CA TYR A 25 -4.68 7.41 10.64
C TYR A 25 -5.89 7.89 9.82
N ILE A 26 -6.43 7.00 8.97
CA ILE A 26 -7.51 7.30 8.01
C ILE A 26 -8.76 7.80 8.74
N ALA A 27 -9.12 7.19 9.87
CA ALA A 27 -10.26 7.60 10.69
C ALA A 27 -10.21 9.06 11.16
N LYS A 28 -9.01 9.64 11.24
CA LYS A 28 -8.78 11.04 11.65
C LYS A 28 -8.55 11.98 10.47
N ALA A 29 -8.50 11.45 9.25
CA ALA A 29 -8.08 12.17 8.04
C ALA A 29 -6.67 12.80 8.17
N ASP A 30 -5.79 12.23 9.01
CA ASP A 30 -4.45 12.74 9.23
C ASP A 30 -3.50 12.32 8.10
N MET A 31 -3.04 13.29 7.30
CA MET A 31 -2.02 13.05 6.28
C MET A 31 -0.60 13.16 6.81
N GLN A 32 -0.36 14.02 7.81
CA GLN A 32 0.99 14.26 8.35
C GLN A 32 1.14 13.68 9.75
N PRO A 33 2.34 13.16 10.10
CA PRO A 33 3.59 13.15 9.32
C PRO A 33 3.71 11.96 8.35
N TRP A 34 2.62 11.20 8.14
CA TRP A 34 2.63 9.98 7.34
C TRP A 34 3.08 10.22 5.89
N ALA A 35 2.54 11.25 5.24
CA ALA A 35 2.82 11.54 3.84
C ALA A 35 4.30 11.85 3.61
N ASP A 36 4.90 12.71 4.44
CA ASP A 36 6.32 13.04 4.34
C ASP A 36 7.21 11.81 4.53
N GLN A 37 6.87 10.97 5.51
CA GLN A 37 7.62 9.74 5.80
C GLN A 37 7.48 8.68 4.72
N ILE A 38 6.31 8.59 4.07
CA ILE A 38 6.08 7.73 2.90
C ILE A 38 6.92 8.22 1.72
N THR A 39 6.98 9.52 1.47
CA THR A 39 7.81 10.08 0.40
C THR A 39 9.29 9.83 0.67
N GLU A 40 9.76 9.97 1.91
CA GLU A 40 11.13 9.63 2.29
C GLU A 40 11.43 8.14 2.07
N LEU A 41 10.57 7.23 2.55
CA LEU A 41 10.72 5.79 2.33
C LEU A 41 10.71 5.41 0.84
N ALA A 42 9.84 6.04 0.05
CA ALA A 42 9.73 5.77 -1.37
C ALA A 42 10.95 6.24 -2.18
N SER A 43 11.77 7.15 -1.63
CA SER A 43 13.04 7.56 -2.26
C SER A 43 14.08 6.44 -2.31
N PHE A 44 13.91 5.38 -1.49
CA PHE A 44 14.76 4.20 -1.52
C PHE A 44 14.21 3.17 -2.52
N GLU A 45 14.98 2.88 -3.57
CA GLU A 45 14.55 1.97 -4.66
C GLU A 45 14.34 0.52 -4.20
N ASN A 46 15.02 0.10 -3.13
CA ASN A 46 14.92 -1.23 -2.53
C ASN A 46 13.67 -1.42 -1.65
N VAL A 47 12.77 -0.43 -1.58
CA VAL A 47 11.50 -0.50 -0.85
C VAL A 47 10.34 -0.62 -1.84
N VAL A 48 9.49 -1.63 -1.62
CA VAL A 48 8.17 -1.77 -2.24
C VAL A 48 7.08 -1.68 -1.17
N VAL A 49 5.83 -1.43 -1.56
CA VAL A 49 4.71 -1.22 -0.63
C VAL A 49 3.53 -2.14 -0.91
N LYS A 50 2.93 -2.68 0.15
CA LYS A 50 1.62 -3.33 0.08
C LYS A 50 0.51 -2.30 0.23
N VAL A 51 -0.39 -2.26 -0.75
CA VAL A 51 -1.71 -1.66 -0.64
C VAL A 51 -2.63 -2.68 0.00
N SER A 52 -2.68 -2.65 1.33
CA SER A 52 -3.39 -3.59 2.19
C SER A 52 -3.80 -2.93 3.50
N GLY A 53 -4.66 -3.58 4.30
CA GLY A 53 -4.97 -3.14 5.67
C GLY A 53 -5.62 -1.76 5.81
N LEU A 54 -6.25 -1.24 4.75
CA LEU A 54 -6.78 0.14 4.74
C LEU A 54 -8.00 0.29 5.67
N PHE A 55 -8.94 -0.66 5.59
CA PHE A 55 -10.23 -0.55 6.28
C PHE A 55 -10.09 -0.54 7.80
N THR A 56 -9.10 -1.24 8.35
CA THR A 56 -8.84 -1.31 9.79
C THR A 56 -8.17 -0.06 10.35
N GLU A 57 -7.75 0.87 9.51
CA GLU A 57 -7.23 2.18 9.93
C GLU A 57 -8.26 3.32 9.73
N ALA A 58 -9.40 3.03 9.08
CA ALA A 58 -10.53 3.94 8.90
C ALA A 58 -11.55 3.84 10.05
N ASP A 59 -12.66 4.58 9.99
CA ASP A 59 -13.80 4.32 10.88
C ASP A 59 -14.48 3.00 10.46
N TRP A 60 -14.27 1.95 11.25
CA TRP A 60 -14.74 0.59 10.91
C TRP A 60 -16.24 0.49 10.67
N LYS A 61 -17.04 1.42 11.20
CA LYS A 61 -18.50 1.40 11.10
C LYS A 61 -19.04 2.27 9.98
N ASN A 62 -18.33 3.35 9.62
CA ASN A 62 -18.88 4.41 8.77
C ASN A 62 -17.94 4.87 7.65
N TRP A 63 -16.86 4.15 7.37
CA TRP A 63 -15.96 4.49 6.27
C TRP A 63 -16.71 4.64 4.94
N LYS A 64 -16.20 5.50 4.10
CA LYS A 64 -16.61 5.65 2.70
C LYS A 64 -15.39 5.47 1.80
N LYS A 65 -15.62 5.17 0.52
CA LYS A 65 -14.52 4.94 -0.43
C LYS A 65 -13.61 6.17 -0.54
N GLU A 66 -14.22 7.35 -0.44
CA GLU A 66 -13.56 8.64 -0.52
C GLU A 66 -12.52 8.86 0.57
N ASP A 67 -12.66 8.20 1.73
CA ASP A 67 -11.72 8.32 2.84
C ASP A 67 -10.34 7.72 2.48
N PHE A 68 -10.28 6.78 1.52
CA PHE A 68 -9.05 6.09 1.13
C PHE A 68 -8.29 6.80 0.00
N TRP A 69 -8.98 7.57 -0.85
CA TRP A 69 -8.38 8.15 -2.05
C TRP A 69 -7.16 9.04 -1.79
N PRO A 70 -7.15 9.94 -0.78
CA PRO A 70 -5.98 10.78 -0.52
C PRO A 70 -4.71 9.97 -0.23
N TYR A 71 -4.85 8.84 0.48
CA TYR A 71 -3.74 7.97 0.85
C TYR A 71 -3.27 7.13 -0.34
N LEU A 72 -4.22 6.58 -1.09
CA LEU A 72 -3.94 5.78 -2.29
C LEU A 72 -3.26 6.63 -3.38
N GLU A 73 -3.72 7.86 -3.61
CA GLU A 73 -3.11 8.81 -4.53
C GLU A 73 -1.67 9.18 -4.11
N HIS A 74 -1.45 9.45 -2.83
CA HIS A 74 -0.11 9.75 -2.30
C HIS A 74 0.85 8.56 -2.45
N ILE A 75 0.37 7.34 -2.20
CA ILE A 75 1.15 6.11 -2.39
C ILE A 75 1.49 5.90 -3.87
N THR A 76 0.53 6.07 -4.78
CA THR A 76 0.80 5.96 -6.23
C THR A 76 1.83 6.99 -6.68
N LYS A 77 1.71 8.24 -6.23
CA LYS A 77 2.68 9.29 -6.56
C LYS A 77 4.08 8.99 -6.01
N SER A 78 4.18 8.39 -4.84
CA SER A 78 5.45 8.13 -4.16
C SER A 78 6.16 6.88 -4.69
N PHE A 79 5.46 5.73 -4.79
CA PHE A 79 6.07 4.45 -5.14
C PHE A 79 6.01 4.13 -6.64
N THR A 80 5.02 4.67 -7.36
CA THR A 80 4.57 4.23 -8.69
C THR A 80 3.98 2.81 -8.70
N PRO A 81 3.07 2.46 -9.64
CA PRO A 81 2.45 1.13 -9.67
C PRO A 81 3.44 -0.05 -9.70
N ASN A 82 4.63 0.13 -10.28
CA ASN A 82 5.66 -0.91 -10.39
C ASN A 82 6.34 -1.29 -9.06
N ARG A 83 6.11 -0.53 -7.98
CA ARG A 83 6.60 -0.85 -6.62
C ARG A 83 5.46 -1.02 -5.62
N MET A 84 4.23 -1.10 -6.11
CA MET A 84 3.04 -1.36 -5.31
C MET A 84 2.59 -2.81 -5.54
N MET A 85 2.04 -3.44 -4.51
CA MET A 85 1.39 -4.75 -4.62
C MET A 85 0.10 -4.80 -3.81
N PHE A 86 -0.90 -5.55 -4.27
CA PHE A 86 -2.11 -5.81 -3.50
C PHE A 86 -1.87 -6.74 -2.32
N GLY A 87 -2.60 -6.53 -1.22
CA GLY A 87 -2.87 -7.55 -0.21
C GLY A 87 -4.21 -7.29 0.46
N SER A 88 -5.02 -8.32 0.71
CA SER A 88 -6.34 -8.15 1.32
C SER A 88 -6.30 -7.89 2.83
N ASP A 89 -5.20 -8.27 3.49
CA ASP A 89 -5.11 -8.34 4.96
C ASP A 89 -6.19 -9.24 5.59
N TRP A 90 -6.67 -10.25 4.84
CA TRP A 90 -7.60 -11.24 5.37
C TRP A 90 -6.89 -12.18 6.38
N PRO A 91 -7.54 -12.55 7.50
CA PRO A 91 -8.91 -12.24 7.90
C PRO A 91 -9.08 -10.94 8.70
N VAL A 92 -8.02 -10.19 8.98
CA VAL A 92 -8.06 -8.97 9.80
C VAL A 92 -8.97 -7.91 9.19
N CYS A 93 -9.02 -7.81 7.85
CA CYS A 93 -9.94 -6.91 7.16
C CYS A 93 -11.41 -7.10 7.56
N LEU A 94 -11.82 -8.30 7.98
CA LEU A 94 -13.19 -8.62 8.42
C LEU A 94 -13.67 -7.83 9.64
N LEU A 95 -12.77 -7.14 10.36
CA LEU A 95 -13.13 -6.21 11.42
C LEU A 95 -13.84 -4.96 10.91
N ALA A 96 -13.63 -4.59 9.64
CA ALA A 96 -14.13 -3.34 9.05
C ALA A 96 -14.73 -3.50 7.65
N ALA A 97 -14.41 -4.57 6.92
CA ALA A 97 -14.90 -4.81 5.56
C ALA A 97 -14.90 -6.30 5.20
N THR A 98 -15.72 -6.69 4.24
CA THR A 98 -15.67 -8.03 3.63
C THR A 98 -14.47 -8.14 2.70
N TYR A 99 -14.03 -9.38 2.42
CA TYR A 99 -13.01 -9.64 1.40
C TYR A 99 -13.38 -9.02 0.04
N LYS A 100 -14.67 -9.15 -0.35
CA LYS A 100 -15.18 -8.57 -1.60
C LYS A 100 -15.04 -7.03 -1.61
N GLN A 101 -15.40 -6.34 -0.53
CA GLN A 101 -15.21 -4.88 -0.45
C GLN A 101 -13.73 -4.49 -0.56
N SER A 102 -12.82 -5.30 -0.01
CA SER A 102 -11.38 -5.06 -0.17
C SER A 102 -10.91 -5.20 -1.61
N ILE A 103 -11.44 -6.16 -2.36
CA ILE A 103 -11.13 -6.32 -3.79
C ILE A 103 -11.77 -5.17 -4.58
N ASP A 104 -13.05 -4.89 -4.37
CA ASP A 104 -13.81 -3.88 -5.10
C ASP A 104 -13.18 -2.48 -4.99
N LEU A 105 -12.70 -2.09 -3.79
CA LEU A 105 -12.00 -0.81 -3.60
C LEU A 105 -10.73 -0.72 -4.47
N VAL A 106 -9.96 -1.81 -4.52
CA VAL A 106 -8.67 -1.84 -5.21
C VAL A 106 -8.85 -2.01 -6.73
N GLU A 107 -9.86 -2.74 -7.18
CA GLU A 107 -10.26 -2.79 -8.59
C GLU A 107 -10.69 -1.40 -9.09
N GLU A 108 -11.50 -0.68 -8.31
CA GLU A 108 -11.90 0.69 -8.64
C GLU A 108 -10.68 1.63 -8.69
N PHE A 109 -9.82 1.57 -7.68
CA PHE A 109 -8.57 2.34 -7.62
C PHE A 109 -7.68 2.11 -8.85
N THR A 110 -7.45 0.85 -9.19
CA THR A 110 -6.56 0.47 -10.30
C THR A 110 -7.24 0.56 -11.67
N SER A 111 -8.52 0.95 -11.75
CA SER A 111 -9.26 1.05 -13.02
C SER A 111 -8.57 1.95 -14.05
N LYS A 112 -7.92 3.03 -13.57
CA LYS A 112 -7.19 4.01 -14.38
C LYS A 112 -5.75 3.61 -14.73
N PHE A 113 -5.23 2.53 -14.15
CA PHE A 113 -3.90 2.04 -14.48
C PHE A 113 -3.91 1.42 -15.87
N SER A 114 -2.79 1.60 -16.59
CA SER A 114 -2.51 0.85 -17.81
C SER A 114 -2.43 -0.66 -17.53
N GLU A 115 -2.53 -1.45 -18.59
CA GLU A 115 -2.49 -2.92 -18.47
C GLU A 115 -1.17 -3.41 -17.84
N SER A 116 -0.03 -2.80 -18.19
CA SER A 116 1.27 -3.15 -17.59
C SER A 116 1.33 -2.79 -16.11
N GLU A 117 0.78 -1.64 -15.71
CA GLU A 117 0.70 -1.22 -14.31
C GLU A 117 -0.23 -2.12 -13.49
N LYS A 118 -1.36 -2.56 -14.04
CA LYS A 118 -2.24 -3.54 -13.41
C LYS A 118 -1.51 -4.87 -13.21
N ASN A 119 -0.84 -5.38 -14.23
CA ASN A 119 -0.08 -6.63 -14.13
C ASN A 119 1.06 -6.55 -13.10
N ALA A 120 1.76 -5.40 -13.02
CA ALA A 120 2.74 -5.16 -11.98
C ALA A 120 2.09 -5.15 -10.59
N PHE A 121 1.01 -4.39 -10.40
CA PHE A 121 0.34 -4.24 -9.11
C PHE A 121 -0.29 -5.52 -8.58
N TRP A 122 -1.00 -6.28 -9.42
CA TRP A 122 -1.77 -7.45 -8.99
C TRP A 122 -0.91 -8.69 -8.74
N ALA A 123 0.24 -8.82 -9.41
CA ALA A 123 1.12 -9.98 -9.24
C ALA A 123 2.61 -9.66 -9.42
N GLY A 124 2.98 -8.87 -10.44
CA GLY A 124 4.37 -8.71 -10.87
C GLY A 124 5.32 -8.18 -9.78
N THR A 125 4.90 -7.19 -9.00
CA THR A 125 5.70 -6.63 -7.89
C THR A 125 5.89 -7.68 -6.79
N ALA A 126 4.83 -8.43 -6.44
CA ALA A 126 4.92 -9.49 -5.44
C ALA A 126 5.85 -10.62 -5.91
N ASN A 127 5.71 -11.08 -7.16
CA ASN A 127 6.57 -12.12 -7.73
C ASN A 127 8.06 -11.73 -7.67
N LYS A 128 8.38 -10.49 -8.02
CA LYS A 128 9.76 -9.95 -7.96
C LYS A 128 10.28 -9.75 -6.54
N ALA A 129 9.42 -9.31 -5.62
CA ALA A 129 9.79 -9.02 -4.23
C ALA A 129 10.03 -10.31 -3.44
N TYR A 130 9.20 -11.33 -3.64
CA TYR A 130 9.23 -12.61 -2.93
C TYR A 130 9.90 -13.74 -3.71
N SER A 131 10.42 -13.46 -4.90
CA SER A 131 11.03 -14.46 -5.79
C SER A 131 10.09 -15.64 -6.08
N LEU A 132 8.83 -15.33 -6.39
CA LEU A 132 7.84 -16.33 -6.77
C LEU A 132 8.06 -16.70 -8.24
N ASN A 133 8.25 -17.98 -8.52
CA ASN A 133 8.35 -18.52 -9.89
C ASN A 133 6.94 -18.65 -10.52
N LEU A 134 6.17 -17.58 -10.43
CA LEU A 134 4.83 -17.48 -10.96
C LEU A 134 4.87 -16.39 -12.03
N ILE A 135 4.42 -16.73 -13.24
CA ILE A 135 4.37 -15.86 -14.43
C ILE A 135 5.73 -15.64 -15.11
#